data_AF-A0A212CU00-F1
#
_entry.id   AF-A0A212CU00-F1
#
_cell.length_a   1.000
_cell.length_b   1.000
_cell.length_c   1.000
_cell.angle_alpha   90.00
_cell.angle_beta   90.00
_cell.angle_gamma   90.00
#
_symmetry.space_group_name_H-M   'P 1'
#
loop_
_entity.id
_entity.type
_entity.pdbx_description
1 polymer ?
#
loop_
_entity_poly.entity_id
_entity_poly.type
_entity_poly.pdbx_seq_one_letter_code
_entity_poly.pdbx_strand_id
1 'polypeptide(L)'
;MATPPGAGPAALRFVAAASWQVVRGRCVEHFPRVLEFLRYLRAAAPGLVRYRHHERLCMGLKAKLVVELILQGRPWAQVLNALHHHFPESGPAVRDPKITKQDLRKISEAQETFCQQVKQLAEAPVDLASKLQELEQEYGETFLAAMEKLFFEYLCQLEKALPLLQAQQVLLVQNT
;
A
#
# COMPACT_ATOMS: atom_id res chain seq x y z
N MET A 1 14.84 -29.64 -13.48
CA MET A 1 14.24 -29.33 -12.16
C MET A 1 12.97 -28.55 -12.41
N ALA A 2 11.81 -29.12 -12.07
CA ALA A 2 10.52 -28.48 -12.29
C ALA A 2 10.35 -27.33 -11.29
N THR A 3 10.03 -26.14 -11.80
CA THR A 3 9.60 -24.98 -11.01
C THR A 3 8.34 -25.34 -10.23
N PRO A 4 8.23 -24.96 -8.94
CA PRO A 4 7.03 -25.26 -8.15
C PRO A 4 5.78 -24.64 -8.80
N PRO A 5 4.63 -25.32 -8.76
CA PRO A 5 3.39 -24.83 -9.35
C PRO A 5 2.89 -23.65 -8.51
N GLY A 6 3.04 -22.42 -9.02
CA GLY A 6 2.43 -21.24 -8.38
C GLY A 6 3.15 -19.91 -8.60
N ALA A 7 4.42 -19.88 -9.00
CA ALA A 7 5.20 -18.63 -9.12
C ALA A 7 5.63 -18.32 -10.57
N GLY A 8 4.72 -18.52 -11.53
CA GLY A 8 4.95 -18.13 -12.92
C GLY A 8 4.57 -16.67 -13.19
N PRO A 9 5.06 -16.07 -14.29
CA PRO A 9 4.65 -14.72 -14.72
C PRO A 9 3.13 -14.52 -14.82
N ALA A 10 2.37 -15.57 -15.18
CA ALA A 10 0.91 -15.54 -15.23
C ALA A 10 0.25 -15.31 -13.86
N ALA A 11 0.76 -15.97 -12.81
CA ALA A 11 0.25 -15.80 -11.45
C ALA A 11 0.50 -14.37 -10.94
N LEU A 12 1.68 -13.80 -11.23
CA LEU A 12 1.98 -12.42 -10.88
C LEU A 12 1.06 -11.42 -11.58
N ARG A 13 0.75 -11.66 -12.86
CA ARG A 13 -0.21 -10.83 -13.62
C ARG A 13 -1.63 -10.94 -13.07
N PHE A 14 -2.05 -12.13 -12.65
CA PHE A 14 -3.36 -12.33 -12.05
C PHE A 14 -3.49 -11.54 -10.74
N VAL A 15 -2.52 -11.68 -9.82
CA VAL A 15 -2.53 -10.94 -8.56
C VAL A 15 -2.40 -9.44 -8.79
N ALA A 16 -1.59 -9.01 -9.77
CA ALA A 16 -1.49 -7.61 -10.18
C ALA A 16 -2.83 -7.04 -10.68
N ALA A 17 -3.54 -7.79 -11.53
CA ALA A 17 -4.85 -7.39 -12.04
C ALA A 17 -5.90 -7.31 -10.92
N ALA A 18 -5.95 -8.29 -10.03
CA ALA A 18 -6.85 -8.27 -8.88
C ALA A 18 -6.55 -7.08 -7.95
N SER A 19 -5.28 -6.85 -7.65
CA SER A 19 -4.83 -5.71 -6.84
C SER A 19 -5.18 -4.37 -7.51
N TRP A 20 -5.06 -4.29 -8.84
CA TRP A 20 -5.43 -3.08 -9.60
C TRP A 20 -6.91 -2.76 -9.47
N GLN A 21 -7.78 -3.77 -9.54
CA GLN A 21 -9.22 -3.59 -9.34
C GLN A 21 -9.53 -3.11 -7.92
N VAL A 22 -8.86 -3.66 -6.90
CA VAL A 22 -9.01 -3.20 -5.50
C VAL A 22 -8.65 -1.71 -5.36
N VAL A 23 -7.50 -1.29 -5.87
CA VAL A 23 -7.04 0.10 -5.75
C VAL A 23 -7.93 1.05 -6.54
N ARG A 24 -8.27 0.69 -7.79
CA ARG A 24 -9.13 1.50 -8.66
C ARG A 24 -10.56 1.61 -8.12
N GLY A 25 -11.10 0.52 -7.58
CA GLY A 25 -12.44 0.44 -7.00
C GLY A 25 -12.54 1.03 -5.58
N ARG A 26 -11.44 1.52 -5.00
CA ARG A 26 -11.37 2.05 -3.64
C ARG A 26 -11.83 1.03 -2.57
N CYS A 27 -11.65 -0.27 -2.82
CA CYS A 27 -12.04 -1.32 -1.87
C CYS A 27 -11.03 -1.38 -0.71
N VAL A 28 -11.11 -0.42 0.21
CA VAL A 28 -10.17 -0.22 1.33
C VAL A 28 -10.04 -1.49 2.18
N GLU A 29 -11.12 -2.23 2.37
CA GLU A 29 -11.16 -3.52 3.06
C GLU A 29 -10.22 -4.58 2.47
N HIS A 30 -9.83 -4.43 1.21
CA HIS A 30 -8.91 -5.34 0.51
C HIS A 30 -7.48 -4.80 0.36
N PHE A 31 -7.20 -3.58 0.84
CA PHE A 31 -5.84 -3.02 0.84
C PHE A 31 -4.80 -3.89 1.58
N PRO A 32 -5.13 -4.66 2.64
CA PRO A 32 -4.17 -5.58 3.25
C PRO A 32 -3.64 -6.63 2.26
N ARG A 33 -4.45 -7.10 1.31
CA ARG A 33 -4.01 -8.03 0.26
C ARG A 33 -3.07 -7.38 -0.74
N VAL A 34 -3.32 -6.11 -1.08
CA VAL A 34 -2.42 -5.33 -1.92
C VAL A 34 -1.07 -5.11 -1.22
N LEU A 35 -1.08 -4.82 0.09
CA LEU A 35 0.14 -4.70 0.90
C LEU A 35 0.94 -6.02 0.96
N GLU A 36 0.26 -7.17 1.09
CA GLU A 36 0.90 -8.49 1.03
C GLU A 36 1.60 -8.70 -0.32
N PHE A 37 0.93 -8.36 -1.42
CA PHE A 37 1.49 -8.46 -2.76
C PHE A 37 2.70 -7.54 -2.96
N LEU A 38 2.61 -6.27 -2.54
CA LEU A 38 3.72 -5.32 -2.60
C LEU A 38 4.92 -5.80 -1.77
N ARG A 39 4.67 -6.33 -0.57
CA ARG A 39 5.71 -6.91 0.29
C ARG A 39 6.40 -8.09 -0.39
N TYR A 40 5.63 -8.98 -1.02
CA TYR A 40 6.17 -10.09 -1.80
C TYR A 40 7.06 -9.57 -2.95
N LEU A 41 6.59 -8.60 -3.73
CA LEU A 41 7.36 -8.01 -4.83
C LEU A 41 8.65 -7.35 -4.34
N ARG A 42 8.61 -6.65 -3.19
CA ARG A 42 9.80 -6.01 -2.61
C ARG A 42 10.83 -7.02 -2.14
N ALA A 43 10.40 -8.14 -1.58
CA ALA A 43 11.28 -9.22 -1.16
C ALA A 43 11.91 -9.96 -2.37
N ALA A 44 11.10 -10.25 -3.40
CA ALA A 44 11.56 -10.96 -4.59
C ALA A 44 12.41 -10.10 -5.54
N ALA A 45 12.08 -8.81 -5.66
CA ALA A 45 12.71 -7.88 -6.59
C ALA A 45 12.82 -6.47 -5.96
N PRO A 46 13.75 -6.26 -5.01
CA PRO A 46 13.93 -4.95 -4.34
C PRO A 46 14.35 -3.84 -5.31
N GLY A 47 14.89 -4.18 -6.49
CA GLY A 47 15.22 -3.22 -7.53
C GLY A 47 14.06 -2.84 -8.47
N LEU A 48 12.88 -3.44 -8.31
CA LEU A 48 11.76 -3.26 -9.25
C LEU A 48 11.28 -1.81 -9.32
N VAL A 49 11.21 -1.14 -8.18
CA VAL A 49 10.98 0.31 -8.07
C VAL A 49 11.93 0.90 -7.03
N ARG A 50 12.10 2.23 -7.06
CA ARG A 50 12.86 2.93 -6.01
C ARG A 50 12.19 2.72 -4.65
N TYR A 51 13.01 2.60 -3.60
CA TYR A 51 12.53 2.44 -2.23
C TYR A 51 11.44 3.45 -1.84
N ARG A 52 11.68 4.75 -2.09
CA ARG A 52 10.71 5.80 -1.80
C ARG A 52 9.37 5.63 -2.55
N HIS A 53 9.37 5.06 -3.75
CA HIS A 53 8.14 4.76 -4.48
C HIS A 53 7.33 3.69 -3.75
N HIS A 54 7.99 2.58 -3.41
CA HIS A 54 7.40 1.47 -2.69
C HIS A 54 6.83 1.92 -1.33
N GLU A 55 7.64 2.61 -0.53
CA GLU A 55 7.22 3.06 0.79
C GLU A 55 6.08 4.07 0.74
N ARG A 56 6.08 5.03 -0.20
CA ARG A 56 4.98 5.99 -0.34
C ARG A 56 3.65 5.29 -0.64
N LEU A 57 3.67 4.28 -1.51
CA LEU A 57 2.47 3.51 -1.84
C LEU A 57 2.00 2.68 -0.63
N CYS A 58 2.90 1.95 0.02
CA CYS A 58 2.58 1.15 1.20
C CYS A 58 2.05 2.02 2.36
N MET A 59 2.70 3.16 2.61
CA MET A 59 2.27 4.14 3.62
C MET A 59 0.89 4.70 3.27
N GLY A 60 0.62 5.02 2.00
CA GLY A 60 -0.68 5.54 1.59
C GLY A 60 -1.82 4.55 1.81
N LEU A 61 -1.61 3.27 1.44
CA LEU A 61 -2.58 2.20 1.68
C LEU A 61 -2.85 1.98 3.17
N LYS A 62 -1.79 1.96 3.99
CA LYS A 62 -1.88 1.83 5.45
C LYS A 62 -2.59 3.01 6.11
N ALA A 63 -2.26 4.23 5.70
CA ALA A 63 -2.87 5.43 6.22
C ALA A 63 -4.38 5.43 5.92
N LYS A 64 -4.77 5.10 4.67
CA LYS A 64 -6.19 5.02 4.31
C LYS A 64 -6.95 3.96 5.12
N LEU A 65 -6.34 2.80 5.42
CA LEU A 65 -6.93 1.80 6.32
C LEU A 65 -7.26 2.37 7.70
N VAL A 66 -6.33 3.14 8.28
CA VAL A 66 -6.53 3.77 9.59
C VAL A 66 -7.57 4.89 9.51
N VAL A 67 -7.51 5.74 8.50
CA VAL A 67 -8.49 6.81 8.28
C VAL A 67 -9.90 6.25 8.09
N GLU A 68 -10.04 5.17 7.34
CA GLU A 68 -11.35 4.53 7.11
C GLU A 68 -11.97 4.05 8.44
N LEU A 69 -11.18 3.50 9.36
CA LEU A 69 -11.67 3.13 10.69
C LEU A 69 -12.13 4.36 11.50
N ILE A 70 -11.42 5.49 11.39
CA ILE A 70 -11.76 6.74 12.05
C ILE A 70 -13.10 7.27 11.51
N LEU A 71 -13.24 7.35 10.19
CA LEU A 71 -14.44 7.90 9.53
C LEU A 71 -15.68 7.00 9.72
N GLN A 72 -15.48 5.69 9.88
CA GLN A 72 -16.54 4.75 10.26
C GLN A 72 -16.96 4.85 11.74
N GLY A 73 -16.34 5.74 12.52
CA GLY A 73 -16.66 5.92 13.94
C GLY A 73 -16.26 4.72 14.80
N ARG A 74 -15.23 3.96 14.39
CA ARG A 74 -14.76 2.82 15.17
C ARG A 74 -14.14 3.29 16.50
N PRO A 75 -14.23 2.50 17.57
CA PRO A 75 -13.65 2.88 18.85
C PRO A 75 -12.15 3.20 18.73
N TRP A 76 -11.68 4.25 19.39
CA TRP A 76 -10.27 4.68 19.33
C TRP A 76 -9.28 3.58 19.71
N ALA A 77 -9.64 2.66 20.62
CA ALA A 77 -8.80 1.49 20.93
C ALA A 77 -8.53 0.60 19.70
N GLN A 78 -9.52 0.44 18.80
CA GLN A 78 -9.35 -0.31 17.56
C GLN A 78 -8.54 0.47 16.54
N VAL A 79 -8.77 1.78 16.42
CA VAL A 79 -8.01 2.67 15.55
C VAL A 79 -6.52 2.67 15.93
N LEU A 80 -6.21 2.85 17.22
CA LEU A 80 -4.84 2.89 17.73
C LEU A 80 -4.15 1.53 17.60
N ASN A 81 -4.87 0.42 17.75
CA ASN A 81 -4.33 -0.90 17.48
C ASN A 81 -3.95 -1.06 15.99
N ALA A 82 -4.84 -0.67 15.08
CA ALA A 82 -4.55 -0.67 13.64
C ALA A 82 -3.36 0.25 13.29
N LEU A 83 -3.28 1.42 13.93
CA LEU A 83 -2.16 2.36 13.78
C LEU A 83 -0.84 1.68 14.16
N HIS A 84 -0.75 1.07 15.36
CA HIS A 84 0.46 0.39 15.80
C HIS A 84 0.82 -0.82 14.93
N HIS A 85 -0.17 -1.57 14.45
CA HIS A 85 0.05 -2.71 13.56
C HIS A 85 0.65 -2.29 12.21
N HIS A 86 0.13 -1.21 11.62
CA HIS A 86 0.58 -0.73 10.31
C HIS A 86 1.85 0.14 10.38
N PHE A 87 2.07 0.82 11.49
CA PHE A 87 3.16 1.76 11.74
C PHE A 87 3.92 1.44 13.04
N PRO A 88 4.64 0.31 13.10
CA PRO A 88 5.42 -0.06 14.27
C PRO A 88 6.58 0.93 14.51
N GLU A 89 6.91 1.18 15.78
CA GLU A 89 7.97 2.12 16.20
C GLU A 89 9.37 1.66 15.76
N SER A 90 9.58 0.35 15.65
CA SER A 90 10.81 -0.26 15.12
C SER A 90 10.55 -0.77 13.71
N GLY A 91 10.83 0.04 12.70
CA GLY A 91 10.76 -0.39 11.30
C GLY A 91 11.81 -1.46 11.00
N PRO A 92 11.55 -2.38 10.05
CA PRO A 92 12.56 -3.36 9.64
C PRO A 92 13.81 -2.64 9.12
N ALA A 93 14.99 -3.11 9.51
CA ALA A 93 16.27 -2.57 9.01
C ALA A 93 16.41 -2.87 7.52
N VAL A 94 15.97 -1.93 6.66
CA VAL A 94 16.05 -2.10 5.22
C VAL A 94 17.50 -1.91 4.76
N ARG A 95 18.16 -3.02 4.43
CA ARG A 95 19.49 -3.00 3.82
C ARG A 95 19.38 -3.02 2.30
N ASP A 96 19.26 -1.85 1.69
CA ASP A 96 19.39 -1.67 0.24
C ASP A 96 20.41 -0.56 -0.01
N PRO A 97 21.53 -0.85 -0.70
CA PRO A 97 22.61 0.11 -0.90
C PRO A 97 22.20 1.33 -1.75
N LYS A 98 21.05 1.28 -2.44
CA LYS A 98 20.50 2.40 -3.21
C LYS A 98 19.61 3.33 -2.38
N ILE A 99 19.35 3.00 -1.12
CA ILE A 99 18.56 3.84 -0.23
C ILE A 99 19.41 5.01 0.24
N THR A 100 18.95 6.23 -0.04
CA THR A 100 19.60 7.43 0.49
C THR A 100 19.14 7.70 1.92
N LYS A 101 20.02 8.28 2.75
CA LYS A 101 19.65 8.79 4.08
C LYS A 101 18.50 9.81 4.02
N GLN A 102 18.38 10.54 2.91
CA GLN A 102 17.29 11.49 2.70
C GLN A 102 15.94 10.78 2.48
N ASP A 103 15.91 9.69 1.73
CA ASP A 103 14.68 8.91 1.53
C ASP A 103 14.18 8.31 2.85
N LEU A 104 15.08 7.75 3.66
CA LEU A 104 14.73 7.22 4.99
C LEU A 104 14.13 8.30 5.88
N ARG A 105 14.75 9.49 5.95
CA ARG A 105 14.25 10.62 6.75
C ARG A 105 12.86 11.04 6.29
N LYS A 106 12.65 11.26 4.99
CA LYS A 106 11.35 11.70 4.47
C LYS A 106 10.22 10.70 4.73
N ILE A 107 10.50 9.40 4.64
CA ILE A 107 9.49 8.37 4.95
C ILE A 107 9.21 8.35 6.46
N SER A 108 10.25 8.42 7.29
CA SER A 108 10.10 8.46 8.75
C SER A 108 9.33 9.68 9.23
N GLU A 109 9.66 10.87 8.74
CA GLU A 109 8.98 12.13 9.07
C GLU A 109 7.50 12.07 8.72
N ALA A 110 7.16 11.56 7.52
CA ALA A 110 5.77 11.42 7.09
C ALA A 110 4.99 10.41 7.94
N GLN A 111 5.60 9.27 8.27
CA GLN A 111 5.02 8.27 9.17
C GLN A 111 4.77 8.86 10.57
N GLU A 112 5.76 9.54 11.14
CA GLU A 112 5.66 10.15 12.46
C GLU A 112 4.56 11.22 12.49
N THR A 113 4.52 12.08 11.47
CA THR A 113 3.49 13.13 11.33
C THR A 113 2.09 12.52 11.32
N PHE A 114 1.86 11.48 10.50
CA PHE A 114 0.57 10.79 10.45
C PHE A 114 0.22 10.13 11.78
N CYS A 115 1.16 9.44 12.42
CA CYS A 115 0.92 8.78 13.71
C CYS A 115 0.58 9.80 14.81
N GLN A 116 1.26 10.95 14.82
CA GLN A 116 0.97 12.04 15.76
C GLN A 116 -0.42 12.64 15.50
N GLN A 117 -0.79 12.89 14.24
CA GLN A 117 -2.12 13.38 13.85
C GLN A 117 -3.23 12.44 14.36
N VAL A 118 -3.10 11.13 14.14
CA VAL A 118 -4.09 10.15 14.62
C VAL A 118 -4.17 10.10 16.15
N LYS A 119 -3.04 10.16 16.85
CA LYS A 119 -3.00 10.20 18.32
C LYS A 119 -3.70 11.45 18.87
N GLN A 120 -3.46 12.62 18.27
CA GLN A 120 -4.10 13.88 18.64
C GLN A 120 -5.62 13.86 18.43
N LEU A 121 -6.10 13.21 17.36
CA LEU A 121 -7.54 13.02 17.15
C LEU A 121 -8.17 12.14 18.23
N ALA A 122 -7.44 11.12 18.70
CA ALA A 122 -7.91 10.19 19.73
C ALA A 122 -8.05 10.82 21.12
N GLU A 123 -7.38 11.95 21.37
CA GLU A 123 -7.49 12.72 22.61
C GLU A 123 -8.80 13.53 22.71
N ALA A 124 -9.71 13.39 21.73
CA ALA A 124 -11.00 14.07 21.67
C ALA A 124 -10.89 15.60 21.80
N PRO A 125 -10.17 16.26 20.88
CA PRO A 125 -9.98 17.71 20.92
C PRO A 125 -11.32 18.45 20.70
N VAL A 126 -11.41 19.68 21.21
CA VAL A 126 -12.64 20.51 21.15
C VAL A 126 -13.13 20.72 19.70
N ASP A 127 -12.22 20.72 18.74
CA ASP A 127 -12.44 20.90 17.30
C ASP A 127 -12.46 19.58 16.51
N LEU A 128 -12.71 18.44 17.18
CA LEU A 128 -12.65 17.11 16.55
C LEU A 128 -13.46 17.00 15.27
N ALA A 129 -14.69 17.54 15.23
CA ALA A 129 -15.54 17.47 14.04
C ALA A 129 -14.89 18.13 12.81
N SER A 130 -14.31 19.32 12.98
CA SER A 130 -13.61 20.03 11.92
C SER A 130 -12.37 19.27 11.46
N LYS A 131 -11.59 18.72 12.41
CA LYS A 131 -10.39 17.93 12.09
C LYS A 131 -10.71 16.62 11.38
N LEU A 132 -11.86 15.99 11.67
CA LEU A 132 -12.32 14.81 10.94
C LEU A 132 -12.69 15.16 9.50
N GLN A 133 -13.33 16.31 9.27
CA GLN A 133 -13.63 16.79 7.92
C GLN A 133 -12.33 17.08 7.14
N GLU A 134 -11.35 17.72 7.77
CA GLU A 134 -10.04 17.95 7.15
C GLU A 134 -9.33 16.63 6.81
N LEU A 135 -9.36 15.65 7.71
CA LEU A 135 -8.79 14.32 7.49
C LEU A 135 -9.47 13.59 6.32
N GLU A 136 -10.80 13.67 6.22
CA GLU A 136 -11.55 13.10 5.11
C GLU A 136 -11.15 13.72 3.77
N GLN A 137 -10.96 15.05 3.73
CA GLN A 137 -10.51 15.74 2.52
C GLN A 137 -9.05 15.40 2.17
N GLU A 138 -8.17 15.36 3.17
CA GLU A 138 -6.74 15.03 2.99
C GLU A 138 -6.56 13.62 2.41
N TYR A 139 -7.35 12.65 2.88
CA TYR A 139 -7.32 11.25 2.45
C TYR A 139 -8.49 10.88 1.51
N GLY A 140 -9.03 11.89 0.82
CA GLY A 140 -10.13 11.79 -0.13
C GLY A 140 -9.67 11.42 -1.55
N GLU A 141 -10.49 11.77 -2.56
CA GLU A 141 -10.27 11.34 -3.94
C GLU A 141 -8.94 11.81 -4.55
N THR A 142 -8.48 13.02 -4.23
CA THR A 142 -7.19 13.53 -4.74
C THR A 142 -6.02 12.65 -4.26
N PHE A 143 -6.05 12.25 -2.99
CA PHE A 143 -5.06 11.34 -2.42
C PHE A 143 -5.17 9.94 -3.04
N LEU A 144 -6.38 9.41 -3.16
CA LEU A 144 -6.63 8.08 -3.72
C LEU A 144 -6.22 8.00 -5.20
N ALA A 145 -6.46 9.04 -5.99
CA ALA A 145 -6.02 9.13 -7.38
C ALA A 145 -4.49 9.17 -7.50
N ALA A 146 -3.81 9.90 -6.61
CA ALA A 146 -2.35 9.92 -6.56
C ALA A 146 -1.78 8.54 -6.16
N MET A 147 -2.43 7.86 -5.22
CA MET A 147 -2.07 6.50 -4.80
C MET A 147 -2.31 5.48 -5.92
N GLU A 148 -3.43 5.56 -6.63
CA GLU A 148 -3.72 4.74 -7.82
C GLU A 148 -2.65 4.93 -8.88
N LYS A 149 -2.26 6.19 -9.17
CA LYS A 149 -1.18 6.48 -10.12
C LYS A 149 0.16 5.86 -9.69
N LEU A 150 0.52 5.97 -8.40
CA LEU A 150 1.73 5.32 -7.89
C LEU A 150 1.67 3.80 -8.06
N PHE A 151 0.51 3.19 -7.86
CA PHE A 151 0.35 1.76 -8.05
C PHE A 151 0.42 1.36 -9.53
N PHE A 152 -0.21 2.13 -10.42
CA PHE A 152 -0.11 1.93 -11.87
C PHE A 152 1.34 1.93 -12.35
N GLU A 153 2.12 2.94 -11.94
CA GLU A 153 3.54 3.04 -12.28
C GLU A 153 4.35 1.83 -11.76
N TYR A 154 3.98 1.30 -10.58
CA TYR A 154 4.56 0.08 -10.03
C TYR A 154 4.27 -1.13 -10.94
N LEU A 155 3.01 -1.30 -11.36
CA LEU A 155 2.60 -2.40 -12.23
C LEU A 155 3.23 -2.29 -13.62
N CYS A 156 3.44 -1.09 -14.15
CA CYS A 156 4.21 -0.89 -15.38
C CYS A 156 5.65 -1.41 -15.26
N GLN A 157 6.32 -1.22 -14.11
CA GLN A 157 7.66 -1.76 -13.89
C GLN A 157 7.63 -3.29 -13.74
N LEU A 158 6.61 -3.82 -13.07
CA LEU A 158 6.39 -5.27 -12.98
C LEU A 158 6.26 -5.87 -14.38
N GLU A 159 5.38 -5.35 -15.22
CA GLU A 159 5.13 -5.92 -16.55
C GLU A 159 6.39 -5.86 -17.44
N LYS A 160 7.18 -4.79 -17.36
CA LYS A 160 8.48 -4.69 -18.07
C LYS A 160 9.49 -5.75 -17.62
N ALA A 161 9.41 -6.20 -16.37
CA ALA A 161 10.32 -7.21 -15.82
C ALA A 161 9.87 -8.65 -16.12
N LEU A 162 8.61 -8.85 -16.53
CA LEU A 162 8.07 -10.17 -16.83
C LEU A 162 8.32 -10.56 -18.30
N PRO A 163 8.50 -11.86 -18.61
CA PRO A 163 8.54 -12.34 -19.99
C PRO A 163 7.26 -11.97 -20.74
N LEU A 164 7.38 -11.65 -22.04
CA LEU A 164 6.24 -11.29 -22.89
C LEU A 164 5.12 -12.32 -22.74
N LEU A 165 3.89 -11.84 -22.56
CA LEU A 165 2.70 -12.68 -22.57
C LEU A 165 2.62 -13.44 -23.90
N GLN A 166 2.79 -14.76 -23.83
CA GLN A 166 2.39 -15.63 -24.93
C GLN A 166 0.87 -15.73 -24.88
N ALA A 167 0.20 -15.25 -25.94
CA ALA A 167 -1.26 -15.08 -26.03
C ALA A 167 -2.08 -16.35 -25.70
N GLN A 168 -1.47 -17.54 -25.71
CA GLN A 168 -2.13 -18.80 -25.37
C GLN A 168 -2.47 -18.97 -23.88
N GLN A 169 -1.90 -18.17 -22.96
CA GLN A 169 -2.14 -18.33 -21.52
C GLN A 169 -3.41 -17.65 -21.01
N VAL A 170 -4.02 -16.74 -21.78
CA VAL A 170 -5.25 -16.02 -21.37
C VAL A 170 -6.52 -16.84 -21.60
N LEU A 171 -6.48 -17.82 -22.50
CA LEU A 171 -7.67 -18.59 -22.93
C LEU A 171 -7.95 -19.85 -22.08
N LEU A 172 -7.05 -20.25 -21.19
CA LEU A 172 -7.21 -21.49 -20.41
C LEU A 172 -8.00 -21.33 -19.11
N VAL A 173 -8.33 -20.11 -18.68
CA VAL A 173 -9.08 -19.86 -17.43
C VAL A 173 -10.60 -19.84 -17.66
N GLN A 174 -11.08 -19.91 -18.91
CA GLN A 174 -12.51 -19.87 -19.22
C GLN A 174 -13.15 -21.25 -19.49
N ASN A 175 -12.40 -22.35 -19.42
CA ASN A 175 -12.91 -23.70 -19.76
C ASN A 175 -12.59 -24.76 -18.68
N THR A 176 -12.92 -24.48 -17.41
CA THR A 176 -13.07 -25.49 -16.37
C THR A 176 -14.21 -25.15 -15.45
#